data_AF-A0A965X4Z3-F1
#
_entry.id   AF-A0A965X4Z3-F1
#
_cell.length_a   1.000
_cell.length_b   1.000
_cell.length_c   1.000
_cell.angle_alpha   90.00
_cell.angle_beta   90.00
_cell.angle_gamma   90.00
#
_symmetry.space_group_name_H-M   'P 1'
#
loop_
_entity.id
_entity.type
_entity.pdbx_description
1 polymer ?
#
loop_
_entity_poly.entity_id
_entity_poly.type
_entity_poly.pdbx_seq_one_letter_code
_entity_poly.pdbx_strand_id
1 'polypeptide(L)'
;LMVVALHPHAQQLLQRALHTEAFAREYLAVCDGCPPQSEGTVDLPIAKAEGATIRREISPDGQEAVTHYRVLERTKSRSLVWLRLETGRTHQIRVHMAALGCPVTGDFLYGREVAALPQRFALHSHRLCLNHPATGKRMEWVSPLPQTLRTLLDDSAELL
;
A
#
# COMPACT_ATOMS: atom_id res chain seq x y z
N LEU A 1 9.68 -4.29 -1.16
CA LEU A 1 10.22 -5.32 -2.08
C LEU A 1 9.84 -4.98 -3.52
N MET A 2 10.66 -5.36 -4.49
CA MET A 2 10.38 -5.18 -5.92
C MET A 2 10.98 -6.35 -6.69
N VAL A 3 10.29 -6.77 -7.75
CA VAL A 3 10.79 -7.80 -8.68
C VAL A 3 11.16 -7.11 -9.97
N VAL A 4 12.35 -7.43 -10.48
CA VAL A 4 12.86 -6.94 -11.76
C VAL A 4 13.16 -8.13 -12.63
N ALA A 5 12.56 -8.17 -13.82
CA ALA A 5 12.86 -9.21 -14.80
C ALA A 5 14.17 -8.87 -15.52
N LEU A 6 15.06 -9.86 -15.64
CA LEU A 6 16.36 -9.69 -16.31
C LEU A 6 16.29 -9.89 -17.83
N HIS A 7 15.17 -10.41 -18.35
CA HIS A 7 14.98 -10.63 -19.78
C HIS A 7 13.48 -10.54 -20.18
N PRO A 8 13.17 -10.25 -21.46
CA PRO A 8 11.80 -9.98 -21.90
C PRO A 8 10.80 -11.13 -21.66
N HIS A 9 11.25 -12.38 -21.84
CA HIS A 9 10.39 -13.54 -21.60
C HIS A 9 9.93 -13.64 -20.14
N ALA A 10 10.83 -13.43 -19.17
CA ALA A 10 10.46 -13.39 -17.75
C ALA A 10 9.53 -12.20 -17.45
N GLN A 11 9.78 -11.03 -18.06
CA GLN A 11 8.92 -9.86 -17.90
C GLN A 11 7.49 -10.18 -18.33
N GLN A 12 7.30 -10.76 -19.51
CA GLN A 12 5.96 -11.11 -20.02
C GLN A 12 5.24 -12.12 -19.11
N LEU A 13 5.94 -13.15 -18.63
CA LEU A 13 5.37 -14.14 -17.72
C LEU A 13 4.98 -13.52 -16.38
N LEU A 14 5.85 -12.69 -15.80
CA LEU A 14 5.58 -11.99 -14.55
C LEU A 14 4.42 -10.99 -14.70
N GLN A 15 4.35 -10.26 -15.82
CA GLN A 15 3.25 -9.34 -16.12
C GLN A 15 1.90 -10.06 -16.22
N ARG A 16 1.86 -11.25 -16.83
CA ARG A 16 0.66 -12.10 -16.88
C ARG A 16 0.24 -12.62 -15.50
N ALA A 17 1.22 -12.87 -14.63
CA ALA A 17 0.96 -13.35 -13.28
C ALA A 17 0.57 -12.22 -12.31
N LEU A 18 0.86 -10.95 -12.62
CA LEU A 18 0.41 -9.81 -11.81
C LEU A 18 -1.09 -9.91 -11.56
N HIS A 19 -1.52 -9.53 -10.36
CA HIS A 19 -2.95 -9.52 -9.99
C HIS A 19 -3.58 -10.91 -9.91
N THR A 20 -2.76 -11.96 -9.77
CA THR A 20 -3.21 -13.33 -9.50
C THR A 20 -2.56 -13.86 -8.22
N GLU A 21 -3.08 -14.98 -7.68
CA GLU A 21 -2.44 -15.69 -6.56
C GLU A 21 -1.00 -16.13 -6.87
N ALA A 22 -0.64 -16.29 -8.14
CA ALA A 22 0.72 -16.63 -8.58
C ALA A 22 1.71 -15.47 -8.44
N PHE A 23 1.23 -14.25 -8.16
CA PHE A 23 2.03 -13.08 -7.82
C PHE A 23 1.30 -12.23 -6.77
N ALA A 24 1.58 -12.47 -5.50
CA ALA A 24 0.99 -11.76 -4.37
C ALA A 24 1.96 -10.71 -3.82
N ARG A 25 1.43 -9.53 -3.49
CA ARG A 25 2.13 -8.46 -2.79
C ARG A 25 1.33 -8.05 -1.58
N GLU A 26 2.01 -7.96 -0.45
CA GLU A 26 1.45 -7.46 0.79
C GLU A 26 2.27 -6.26 1.26
N TYR A 27 1.56 -5.31 1.86
CA TYR A 27 2.10 -4.04 2.29
C TYR A 27 1.75 -3.82 3.76
N LEU A 28 2.58 -3.01 4.42
CA LEU A 28 2.29 -2.46 5.73
C LEU A 28 2.24 -0.94 5.60
N ALA A 29 1.20 -0.32 6.15
CA ALA A 29 1.08 1.12 6.22
C ALA A 29 0.89 1.57 7.67
N VAL A 30 1.55 2.66 8.04
CA VAL A 30 1.12 3.44 9.21
C VAL A 30 0.13 4.49 8.69
N CYS A 31 -1.08 4.46 9.24
CA CYS A 31 -2.16 5.36 8.86
C CYS A 31 -2.48 6.30 10.02
N ASP A 32 -2.83 7.54 9.70
CA ASP A 32 -3.42 8.46 10.65
C ASP A 32 -4.84 7.99 10.96
N GLY A 33 -5.18 7.90 12.24
CA GLY A 33 -6.40 7.27 12.71
C GLY A 33 -6.42 5.74 12.52
N CYS A 34 -7.61 5.17 12.62
CA CYS A 34 -7.83 3.73 12.46
C CYS A 34 -9.18 3.50 11.77
N PRO A 35 -9.25 2.60 10.77
CA PRO A 35 -10.53 2.16 10.22
C PRO A 35 -11.44 1.61 11.31
N PRO A 36 -12.76 1.87 11.25
CA PRO A 36 -13.69 1.41 12.28
C PRO A 36 -13.74 -0.12 12.37
N GLN A 37 -13.72 -0.79 11.22
CA GLN A 37 -13.62 -2.24 11.12
C GLN A 37 -12.16 -2.70 11.20
N SER A 38 -11.90 -3.84 11.85
CA SER A 38 -10.55 -4.41 11.97
C SER A 38 -10.04 -5.04 10.67
N GLU A 39 -10.93 -5.37 9.74
CA GLU A 39 -10.60 -5.83 8.39
C GLU A 39 -11.74 -5.51 7.43
N GLY A 40 -11.43 -5.45 6.14
CA GLY A 40 -12.41 -5.18 5.11
C GLY A 40 -11.79 -5.06 3.72
N THR A 41 -12.62 -4.66 2.77
CA THR A 41 -12.24 -4.44 1.37
C THR A 41 -12.68 -3.05 0.94
N VAL A 42 -11.77 -2.29 0.34
CA VAL A 42 -12.07 -1.05 -0.36
C VAL A 42 -12.12 -1.37 -1.85
N ASP A 43 -13.34 -1.41 -2.38
CA ASP A 43 -13.62 -1.56 -3.80
C ASP A 43 -14.19 -0.24 -4.32
N LEU A 44 -13.29 0.66 -4.70
CA LEU A 44 -13.61 2.01 -5.14
C LEU A 44 -12.73 2.34 -6.35
N PRO A 45 -13.30 2.54 -7.55
CA PRO A 45 -12.50 2.78 -8.76
C PRO A 45 -11.70 4.08 -8.67
N ILE A 46 -10.54 4.09 -9.34
CA ILE A 46 -9.58 5.20 -9.27
C ILE A 46 -9.34 5.81 -10.65
N ALA A 47 -9.50 7.13 -10.73
CA ALA A 47 -9.16 7.94 -11.88
C ALA A 47 -7.95 8.85 -11.61
N LYS A 48 -7.43 9.46 -12.67
CA LYS A 48 -6.54 10.63 -12.53
C LYS A 48 -7.42 11.84 -12.20
N ALA A 49 -7.07 12.61 -11.18
CA ALA A 49 -7.80 13.82 -10.85
C ALA A 49 -7.69 14.85 -11.98
N GLU A 50 -8.79 15.54 -12.28
CA GLU A 50 -8.84 16.54 -13.34
C GLU A 50 -7.83 17.68 -13.08
N GLY A 51 -7.10 18.08 -14.12
CA GLY A 51 -6.07 19.13 -14.02
C GLY A 51 -4.82 18.76 -13.19
N ALA A 52 -4.79 17.60 -12.53
CA ALA A 52 -3.66 17.21 -11.68
C ALA A 52 -2.50 16.62 -12.48
N THR A 53 -1.26 16.87 -12.04
CA THR A 53 -0.08 16.21 -12.63
C THR A 53 -0.04 14.73 -12.26
N ILE A 54 -0.15 14.42 -10.96
CA ILE A 54 0.07 13.07 -10.41
C ILE A 54 -1.01 12.57 -9.44
N ARG A 55 -1.90 13.47 -8.97
CA ARG A 55 -2.94 13.12 -8.00
C ARG A 55 -3.99 12.21 -8.63
N ARG A 56 -4.49 11.27 -7.83
CA ARG A 56 -5.55 10.32 -8.18
C ARG A 56 -6.75 10.55 -7.28
N GLU A 57 -7.91 10.09 -7.67
CA GLU A 57 -9.14 10.23 -6.89
C GLU A 57 -10.06 9.05 -7.09
N ILE A 58 -10.97 8.86 -6.13
CA ILE A 58 -12.09 7.94 -6.31
C ILE A 58 -13.03 8.57 -7.32
N SER A 59 -13.37 7.83 -8.37
CA SER A 59 -14.31 8.27 -9.39
C SER A 59 -15.06 7.07 -9.93
N PRO A 60 -16.39 7.15 -10.10
CA PRO A 60 -17.18 6.10 -10.75
C PRO A 60 -16.68 5.74 -12.16
N ASP A 61 -16.12 6.72 -12.88
CA ASP A 61 -15.55 6.54 -14.22
C ASP A 61 -14.07 6.09 -14.19
N GLY A 62 -13.57 5.74 -13.00
CA GLY A 62 -12.21 5.29 -12.76
C GLY A 62 -11.96 3.85 -13.19
N GLN A 63 -10.69 3.45 -13.13
CA GLN A 63 -10.31 2.05 -13.31
C GLN A 63 -10.61 1.27 -12.03
N GLU A 64 -11.11 0.04 -12.20
CA GLU A 64 -11.33 -0.89 -11.10
C GLU A 64 -10.10 -1.00 -10.18
N ALA A 65 -10.36 -0.84 -8.88
CA ALA A 65 -9.35 -0.83 -7.85
C ALA A 65 -9.88 -1.49 -6.58
N VAL A 66 -9.26 -2.58 -6.18
CA VAL A 66 -9.64 -3.37 -4.99
C VAL A 66 -8.45 -3.56 -4.06
N THR A 67 -8.61 -3.15 -2.80
CA THR A 67 -7.62 -3.29 -1.72
C THR A 67 -8.27 -3.95 -0.51
N HIS A 68 -7.71 -5.09 -0.07
CA HIS A 68 -8.06 -5.66 1.22
C HIS A 68 -7.15 -5.09 2.30
N TYR A 69 -7.70 -4.90 3.49
CA TYR A 69 -6.96 -4.43 4.64
C TYR A 69 -7.28 -5.22 5.90
N ARG A 70 -6.30 -5.26 6.81
CA ARG A 70 -6.45 -5.74 8.18
C ARG A 70 -5.64 -4.84 9.10
N VAL A 71 -6.27 -4.33 10.14
CA VAL A 71 -5.61 -3.58 11.21
C VAL A 71 -4.82 -4.56 12.08
N LEU A 72 -3.52 -4.35 12.18
CA LEU A 72 -2.60 -5.17 12.98
C LEU A 72 -2.36 -4.57 14.37
N GLU A 73 -2.28 -3.25 14.45
CA GLU A 73 -2.00 -2.51 15.68
C GLU A 73 -2.81 -1.20 15.68
N ARG A 74 -3.32 -0.81 16.85
CA ARG A 74 -4.09 0.43 17.06
C ARG A 74 -3.44 1.24 18.17
N THR A 75 -3.24 2.52 17.91
CA THR A 75 -2.74 3.50 18.89
C THR A 75 -3.81 4.57 19.10
N LYS A 76 -3.52 5.62 19.89
CA LYS A 76 -4.46 6.71 20.10
C LYS A 76 -4.67 7.53 18.83
N SER A 77 -3.60 7.75 18.06
CA SER A 77 -3.62 8.66 16.90
C SER A 77 -3.44 7.94 15.56
N ARG A 78 -2.95 6.70 15.55
CA ARG A 78 -2.54 5.97 14.34
C ARG A 78 -2.87 4.48 14.41
N SER A 79 -2.66 3.80 13.29
CA SER A 79 -2.76 2.35 13.20
C SER A 79 -1.73 1.76 12.26
N LEU A 80 -1.31 0.52 12.54
CA LEU A 80 -0.57 -0.31 11.59
C LEU A 80 -1.56 -1.17 10.83
N VAL A 81 -1.56 -1.03 9.51
CA VAL A 81 -2.51 -1.72 8.62
C VAL A 81 -1.74 -2.59 7.64
N TRP A 82 -2.09 -3.87 7.60
CA TRP A 82 -1.71 -4.80 6.54
C TRP A 82 -2.63 -4.60 5.34
N LEU A 83 -2.07 -4.58 4.15
CA LEU A 83 -2.83 -4.43 2.91
C LEU A 83 -2.42 -5.46 1.86
N ARG A 84 -3.40 -5.92 1.11
CA ARG A 84 -3.21 -6.77 -0.07
C ARG A 84 -4.00 -6.20 -1.23
N LEU A 85 -3.38 -6.20 -2.40
CA LEU A 85 -3.93 -5.64 -3.62
C LEU A 85 -4.40 -6.75 -4.57
N GLU A 86 -5.65 -6.70 -5.02
CA GLU A 86 -6.07 -7.47 -6.19
C GLU A 86 -5.60 -6.74 -7.46
N THR A 87 -5.78 -5.42 -7.52
CA THR A 87 -5.43 -4.56 -8.66
C THR A 87 -4.17 -3.70 -8.40
N GLY A 88 -3.65 -3.00 -9.41
CA GLY A 88 -2.34 -2.30 -9.31
C GLY A 88 -2.37 -0.84 -9.71
N ARG A 89 -3.39 -0.07 -9.33
CA ARG A 89 -3.52 1.32 -9.80
C ARG A 89 -2.49 2.23 -9.15
N THR A 90 -2.10 3.29 -9.87
CA THR A 90 -1.20 4.31 -9.34
C THR A 90 -1.79 4.88 -8.05
N HIS A 91 -0.98 4.93 -6.99
CA HIS A 91 -1.39 5.44 -5.67
C HIS A 91 -2.56 4.70 -5.00
N GLN A 92 -2.93 3.49 -5.45
CA GLN A 92 -4.14 2.80 -4.99
C GLN A 92 -4.31 2.75 -3.46
N ILE A 93 -3.32 2.21 -2.75
CA ILE A 93 -3.34 2.14 -1.27
C ILE A 93 -3.54 3.53 -0.66
N ARG A 94 -2.81 4.52 -1.16
CA ARG A 94 -2.82 5.88 -0.60
C ARG A 94 -4.20 6.52 -0.75
N VAL A 95 -4.83 6.40 -1.92
CA VAL A 95 -6.17 6.93 -2.20
C VAL A 95 -7.23 6.19 -1.39
N HIS A 96 -7.18 4.86 -1.37
CA HIS A 96 -8.15 4.03 -0.65
C HIS A 96 -8.12 4.27 0.86
N MET A 97 -6.93 4.32 1.46
CA MET A 97 -6.79 4.60 2.89
C MET A 97 -7.27 6.01 3.23
N ALA A 98 -7.02 7.01 2.37
CA ALA A 98 -7.57 8.34 2.54
C ALA A 98 -9.11 8.38 2.40
N ALA A 99 -9.69 7.59 1.48
CA ALA A 99 -11.13 7.47 1.30
C ALA A 99 -11.82 6.84 2.54
N LEU A 100 -11.12 5.99 3.29
CA LEU A 100 -11.57 5.48 4.59
C LEU A 100 -11.45 6.51 5.73
N GLY A 101 -10.94 7.72 5.46
CA GLY A 101 -10.63 8.71 6.48
C GLY A 101 -9.37 8.38 7.29
N CYS A 102 -8.55 7.43 6.83
CA CYS A 102 -7.34 6.97 7.52
C CYS A 102 -6.11 7.06 6.60
N PRO A 103 -5.72 8.26 6.12
CA PRO A 103 -4.66 8.42 5.14
C PRO A 103 -3.32 7.88 5.65
N VAL A 104 -2.45 7.48 4.72
CA VAL A 104 -1.09 7.04 5.07
C VAL A 104 -0.32 8.21 5.70
N THR A 105 0.30 8.00 6.87
CA THR A 105 1.03 9.05 7.58
C THR A 105 2.19 9.58 6.74
N GLY A 106 2.37 10.91 6.71
CA GLY A 106 3.40 11.60 5.91
C GLY A 106 3.03 11.81 4.43
N ASP A 107 1.85 11.36 4.00
CA ASP A 107 1.42 11.50 2.62
C ASP A 107 0.98 12.92 2.27
N PHE A 108 1.86 13.68 1.61
CA PHE A 108 1.56 15.06 1.20
C PHE A 108 0.40 15.21 0.21
N LEU A 109 0.05 14.17 -0.56
CA LEU A 109 -1.05 14.26 -1.54
C LEU A 109 -2.40 14.00 -0.88
N TYR A 110 -2.48 13.01 -0.01
CA TYR A 110 -3.76 12.49 0.49
C TYR A 110 -3.96 12.62 1.99
N GLY A 111 -2.96 13.11 2.71
CA GLY A 111 -2.99 13.34 4.15
C GLY A 111 -2.18 14.58 4.50
N ARG A 112 -1.31 14.45 5.49
CA ARG A 112 -0.43 15.52 5.96
C ARG A 112 1.01 15.04 5.99
N GLU A 113 1.93 15.93 5.60
CA GLU A 113 3.36 15.69 5.81
C GLU A 113 3.67 15.67 7.30
N VAL A 114 4.70 14.90 7.66
CA VAL A 114 5.24 14.87 9.03
C VAL A 114 6.75 15.06 8.97
N ALA A 115 7.30 15.82 9.91
CA ALA A 115 8.73 16.12 9.94
C ALA A 115 9.61 14.87 10.03
N ALA A 116 9.09 13.79 10.63
CA ALA A 116 9.76 12.50 10.74
C ALA A 116 9.91 11.77 9.38
N LEU A 117 9.15 12.15 8.36
CA LEU A 117 9.17 11.55 7.01
C LEU A 117 9.22 12.64 5.92
N PRO A 118 10.31 13.40 5.81
CA PRO A 118 10.41 14.46 4.82
C PRO A 118 10.29 13.87 3.41
N GLN A 119 9.32 14.36 2.63
CA GLN A 119 9.01 13.89 1.26
C GLN A 119 8.72 12.39 1.15
N ARG A 120 8.34 11.72 2.24
CA ARG A 120 8.07 10.29 2.30
C ARG A 120 6.76 10.02 3.02
N PHE A 121 6.18 8.86 2.77
CA PHE A 121 4.97 8.39 3.44
C PHE A 121 5.21 6.98 4.00
N ALA A 122 4.46 6.63 5.05
CA ALA A 122 4.65 5.42 5.82
C ALA A 122 4.00 4.18 5.18
N LEU A 123 4.38 3.87 3.93
CA LEU A 123 3.95 2.66 3.22
C LEU A 123 5.15 1.80 2.84
N HIS A 124 5.13 0.55 3.24
CA HIS A 124 6.21 -0.40 3.05
C HIS A 124 5.74 -1.64 2.31
N SER A 125 6.47 -2.04 1.27
CA SER A 125 6.22 -3.32 0.59
C SER A 125 6.90 -4.43 1.40
N HIS A 126 6.07 -5.11 2.19
CA HIS A 126 6.46 -6.02 3.26
C HIS A 126 6.74 -7.43 2.76
N ARG A 127 5.83 -8.01 1.98
CA ARG A 127 5.97 -9.40 1.52
C ARG A 127 5.67 -9.51 0.04
N LEU A 128 6.44 -10.35 -0.62
CA LEU A 128 6.27 -10.66 -2.03
C LEU A 128 6.37 -12.17 -2.22
N CYS A 129 5.38 -12.74 -2.89
CA CYS A 129 5.32 -14.16 -3.16
C CYS A 129 4.98 -14.37 -4.63
N LEU A 130 5.73 -15.19 -5.35
CA LEU A 130 5.45 -15.50 -6.75
C LEU A 130 5.86 -16.92 -7.14
N ASN A 131 5.31 -17.41 -8.24
CA ASN A 131 5.83 -18.60 -8.91
C ASN A 131 6.97 -18.16 -9.85
N HIS A 132 8.16 -18.72 -9.66
CA HIS A 132 9.34 -18.36 -10.44
C HIS A 132 9.08 -18.61 -11.94
N PRO A 133 9.29 -17.62 -12.83
CA PRO A 133 8.78 -17.68 -14.21
C PRO A 133 9.41 -18.79 -15.05
N ALA A 134 10.61 -19.26 -14.71
CA ALA A 134 11.27 -20.36 -15.45
C ALA A 134 11.06 -21.75 -14.83
N THR A 135 10.87 -21.83 -13.51
CA THR A 135 10.88 -23.12 -12.79
C THR A 135 9.53 -23.49 -12.20
N GLY A 136 8.57 -22.57 -12.18
CA GLY A 136 7.27 -22.74 -11.53
C GLY A 136 7.31 -22.81 -10.00
N LYS A 137 8.49 -22.88 -9.38
CA LYS A 137 8.64 -23.00 -7.93
C LYS A 137 8.08 -21.76 -7.22
N ARG A 138 7.29 -21.97 -6.18
CA ARG A 138 6.84 -20.88 -5.29
C ARG A 138 8.04 -20.29 -4.55
N MET A 139 8.19 -18.98 -4.62
CA MET A 139 9.23 -18.21 -3.95
C MET A 139 8.61 -17.12 -3.09
N GLU A 140 9.23 -16.83 -1.96
CA GLU A 140 8.75 -15.85 -1.00
C GLU A 140 9.89 -15.03 -0.43
N TRP A 141 9.64 -13.72 -0.30
CA TRP A 141 10.52 -12.78 0.36
C TRP A 141 9.72 -11.92 1.34
N VAL A 142 10.33 -11.64 2.49
CA VAL A 142 9.79 -10.77 3.52
C VAL A 142 10.82 -9.68 3.84
N SER A 143 10.34 -8.44 3.92
CA SER A 143 11.07 -7.28 4.39
C SER A 143 10.31 -6.73 5.62
N PRO A 144 10.87 -6.82 6.83
CA PRO A 144 10.18 -6.36 8.04
C PRO A 144 9.87 -4.86 7.95
N LEU A 145 8.87 -4.42 8.73
CA LEU A 145 8.56 -2.99 8.85
C LEU A 145 9.82 -2.24 9.32
N PRO A 146 10.31 -1.23 8.57
CA PRO A 146 11.47 -0.46 8.99
C PRO A 146 11.22 0.22 10.33
N GLN A 147 12.24 0.25 11.20
CA GLN A 147 12.11 0.86 12.52
C GLN A 147 11.65 2.33 12.46
N THR A 148 12.09 3.08 11.44
CA THR A 148 11.69 4.48 11.23
C THR A 148 10.19 4.65 10.97
N LEU A 149 9.50 3.62 10.45
CA LEU A 149 8.05 3.63 10.34
C LEU A 149 7.40 3.11 11.63
N ARG A 150 8.00 2.11 12.29
CA ARG A 150 7.48 1.56 13.55
C ARG A 150 7.37 2.64 14.63
N THR A 151 8.39 3.50 14.77
CA THR A 151 8.41 4.58 15.76
C THR A 151 7.30 5.62 15.58
N LEU A 152 6.64 5.65 14.41
CA LEU A 152 5.49 6.53 14.20
C LEU A 152 4.25 6.04 14.96
N LEU A 153 4.21 4.80 15.41
CA LEU A 153 3.14 4.27 16.25
C LEU A 153 3.29 4.70 17.72
N ASP A 154 4.47 5.20 18.11
CA ASP A 154 4.72 5.63 19.48
C ASP A 154 4.13 7.04 19.71
N ASP A 155 2.94 7.11 20.32
CA ASP A 155 2.24 8.38 20.62
C ASP A 155 3.00 9.28 21.62
N SER A 156 4.10 8.81 22.21
CA SER A 156 4.94 9.58 23.15
C SER A 156 5.79 10.68 22.48
N ALA A 157 5.90 10.68 21.15
CA ALA A 157 6.75 11.62 20.41
C ALA A 157 6.05 12.95 20.04
N GLU A 158 4.74 13.11 20.29
CA GLU A 158 3.97 14.32 19.93
C GLU A 158 3.92 15.38 21.06
N LEU A 159 4.69 15.20 22.15
CA LEU A 159 4.73 16.11 23.32
C LEU A 159 6.04 16.92 23.47
N LEU A 160 6.88 16.97 22.44
CA LEU A 160 8.10 17.80 22.40
C LEU A 160 8.07 18.75 21.20
#